data_AF-A0A3D3TEK1-F1
#
_entry.id   AF-A0A3D3TEK1-F1
#
_cell.length_a   1.000
_cell.length_b   1.000
_cell.length_c   1.000
_cell.angle_alpha   90.00
_cell.angle_beta   90.00
_cell.angle_gamma   90.00
#
_symmetry.space_group_name_H-M   'P 1'
#
loop_
_entity.id
_entity.type
_entity.pdbx_description
1 polymer ?
#
loop_
_entity_poly.entity_id
_entity_poly.type
_entity_poly.pdbx_seq_one_letter_code
_entity_poly.pdbx_strand_id
1 'polypeptide(L)'
;MVTPHYTEEYYCTKCKESKNRFDVDKTWICPVCGSYVHIRIITEDKDQACIRILPKDLKPDDYILMNRNDQYRQIFAVKELDDKIQLNVEKYGSWRIPKNMYVLKLIGGWYIKKAGGKL
;
A
#
# COMPACT_ATOMS: atom_id res chain seq x y z
N MET A 1 18.82 12.49 -0.19
CA MET A 1 17.61 13.32 0.05
C MET A 1 16.40 12.40 0.05
N VAL A 2 15.38 12.68 0.84
CA VAL A 2 14.13 11.91 0.89
C VAL A 2 13.18 12.53 -0.14
N THR A 3 12.90 11.84 -1.23
CA THR A 3 11.96 12.34 -2.25
C THR A 3 10.53 12.03 -1.79
N PRO A 4 9.67 13.04 -1.57
CA PRO A 4 8.28 12.80 -1.18
C PRO A 4 7.47 12.25 -2.36
N HIS A 5 6.42 11.49 -2.06
CA HIS A 5 5.42 11.11 -3.05
C HIS A 5 4.79 12.35 -3.72
N TYR A 6 4.77 12.36 -5.06
CA TYR A 6 4.23 13.49 -5.82
C TYR A 6 2.69 13.42 -5.90
N THR A 7 2.13 12.22 -6.06
CA THR A 7 0.68 12.02 -6.19
C THR A 7 0.24 10.66 -5.64
N GLU A 8 -0.99 10.59 -5.11
CA GLU A 8 -1.71 9.34 -4.83
C GLU A 8 -2.99 9.29 -5.69
N GLU A 9 -3.11 8.26 -6.54
CA GLU A 9 -4.34 7.98 -7.28
C GLU A 9 -5.02 6.72 -6.72
N TYR A 10 -6.36 6.70 -6.67
CA TYR A 10 -7.13 5.61 -6.09
C TYR A 10 -7.96 4.92 -7.16
N TYR A 11 -7.80 3.60 -7.30
CA TYR A 11 -8.48 2.84 -8.34
C TYR A 11 -9.01 1.51 -7.79
N CYS A 12 -10.26 1.19 -8.11
CA CYS A 12 -10.81 -0.13 -7.84
C CYS A 12 -10.64 -1.01 -9.08
N THR A 13 -9.79 -2.04 -9.00
CA THR A 13 -9.54 -2.96 -10.12
C THR A 13 -10.71 -3.85 -10.49
N LYS A 14 -11.58 -4.16 -9.52
CA LYS A 14 -12.81 -4.95 -9.76
C LYS A 14 -13.89 -4.14 -10.47
N CYS A 15 -14.15 -2.92 -10.00
CA CYS A 15 -15.12 -2.00 -10.60
C CYS A 15 -14.57 -1.30 -11.86
N LYS A 16 -13.25 -1.36 -12.06
CA LYS A 16 -12.50 -0.70 -13.14
C LYS A 16 -12.68 0.82 -13.17
N GLU A 17 -12.81 1.43 -12.01
CA GLU A 17 -13.11 2.86 -11.86
C GLU A 17 -12.20 3.54 -10.83
N SER A 18 -11.93 4.83 -11.07
CA SER A 18 -11.23 5.68 -10.11
C SER A 18 -12.13 5.97 -8.91
N LYS A 19 -11.52 6.15 -7.75
CA LYS A 19 -12.19 6.47 -6.49
C LYS A 19 -11.77 7.83 -5.99
N ASN A 20 -12.69 8.55 -5.36
CA ASN A 20 -12.32 9.71 -4.59
C ASN A 20 -11.69 9.24 -3.27
N ARG A 21 -10.64 9.92 -2.81
CA ARG A 21 -10.03 9.66 -1.50
C ARG A 21 -11.07 9.67 -0.38
N PHE A 22 -11.98 10.64 -0.39
CA PHE A 22 -12.98 10.82 0.66
C PHE A 22 -14.00 9.67 0.74
N ASP A 23 -14.16 8.91 -0.35
CA ASP A 23 -15.09 7.77 -0.37
C ASP A 23 -14.48 6.52 0.28
N VAL A 24 -13.14 6.48 0.42
CA VAL A 24 -12.41 5.26 0.78
C VAL A 24 -11.46 5.44 1.96
N ASP A 25 -11.17 6.66 2.41
CA ASP A 25 -10.13 6.94 3.41
C ASP A 25 -10.35 6.28 4.78
N LYS A 26 -11.60 5.97 5.13
CA LYS A 26 -11.96 5.31 6.39
C LYS A 26 -11.53 3.83 6.43
N THR A 27 -11.58 3.14 5.30
CA THR A 27 -11.44 1.67 5.25
C THR A 27 -10.42 1.17 4.22
N TRP A 28 -10.13 1.99 3.21
CA TRP A 28 -9.37 1.67 2.00
C TRP A 28 -9.95 0.51 1.18
N ILE A 29 -11.25 0.29 1.36
CA ILE A 29 -12.05 -0.70 0.66
C ILE A 29 -13.02 0.01 -0.28
N CYS A 30 -13.22 -0.54 -1.47
CA CYS A 30 -14.20 -0.05 -2.42
C CYS A 30 -15.62 -0.27 -1.86
N PRO A 31 -16.45 0.79 -1.71
CA PRO A 31 -17.79 0.66 -1.13
C PRO A 31 -18.77 -0.13 -2.01
N VAL A 32 -18.45 -0.30 -3.30
CA VAL A 32 -19.30 -1.01 -4.27
C VAL A 32 -19.07 -2.52 -4.24
N CYS A 33 -17.81 -2.96 -4.24
CA CYS A 33 -17.45 -4.38 -4.42
C CYS A 33 -16.70 -5.00 -3.24
N GLY A 34 -16.41 -4.24 -2.18
CA GLY A 34 -15.72 -4.74 -0.98
C GLY A 34 -14.25 -5.11 -1.18
N SER A 35 -13.66 -4.84 -2.34
CA SER A 35 -12.23 -5.12 -2.61
C SER A 35 -11.33 -3.96 -2.19
N TYR A 36 -10.07 -4.26 -1.84
CA TYR A 36 -9.05 -3.23 -1.59
C TYR A 36 -8.92 -2.27 -2.76
N VAL A 37 -8.79 -0.98 -2.44
CA VAL A 37 -8.49 0.06 -3.42
C VAL A 37 -7.01 0.07 -3.69
N HIS A 38 -6.65 -0.02 -4.97
CA HIS A 38 -5.27 0.11 -5.41
C HIS A 38 -4.89 1.59 -5.37
N ILE A 39 -3.74 1.87 -4.79
CA ILE A 39 -3.19 3.21 -4.64
C ILE A 39 -1.98 3.28 -5.57
N ARG A 40 -2.03 4.14 -6.57
CA ARG A 40 -0.86 4.50 -7.38
C ARG A 40 -0.05 5.51 -6.61
N ILE A 41 1.23 5.26 -6.44
CA ILE A 41 2.16 6.21 -5.86
C ILE A 41 3.23 6.50 -6.90
N ILE A 42 3.27 7.75 -7.36
CA ILE A 42 4.26 8.24 -8.32
C ILE A 42 5.36 9.00 -7.57
N THR A 43 6.58 8.61 -7.87
CA THR A 43 7.81 9.18 -7.35
C THR A 43 8.68 9.60 -8.54
N GLU A 44 9.86 10.19 -8.31
CA GLU A 44 10.73 10.60 -9.43
C GLU A 44 11.20 9.39 -10.24
N ASP A 45 11.52 8.29 -9.53
CA ASP A 45 12.13 7.11 -10.12
C ASP A 45 11.14 5.94 -10.34
N LYS A 46 9.96 5.97 -9.72
CA LYS A 46 9.07 4.80 -9.67
C LYS A 46 7.58 5.14 -9.80
N ASP A 47 6.86 4.17 -10.36
CA ASP A 47 5.40 4.15 -10.43
C ASP A 47 4.89 2.84 -9.81
N GLN A 48 4.43 2.93 -8.56
CA GLN A 48 4.14 1.77 -7.72
C GLN A 48 2.64 1.60 -7.48
N ALA A 49 2.19 0.34 -7.42
CA ALA A 49 0.87 -0.02 -6.97
C ALA A 49 0.93 -0.55 -5.54
N CYS A 50 0.15 0.08 -4.65
CA CYS A 50 0.04 -0.27 -3.24
C CYS A 50 -1.42 -0.52 -2.83
N ILE A 51 -1.59 -1.09 -1.65
CA ILE A 51 -2.85 -1.04 -0.89
C ILE A 51 -2.55 -0.58 0.53
N ARG A 52 -3.54 0.06 1.18
CA ARG A 52 -3.49 0.30 2.62
C ARG A 52 -4.11 -0.89 3.33
N ILE A 53 -3.32 -1.54 4.18
CA ILE A 53 -3.70 -2.77 4.89
C ILE A 53 -3.43 -2.61 6.39
N LEU A 54 -4.22 -3.27 7.23
CA LEU A 54 -3.96 -3.27 8.67
C LEU A 54 -2.75 -4.17 8.99
N PRO A 55 -1.97 -3.87 10.04
CA PRO A 55 -0.75 -4.61 10.32
C PRO A 55 -1.01 -6.08 10.65
N LYS A 56 -2.19 -6.39 11.19
CA LYS A 56 -2.61 -7.77 11.51
C LYS A 56 -2.78 -8.66 10.26
N ASP A 57 -3.01 -8.06 9.10
CA ASP A 57 -3.26 -8.78 7.84
C ASP A 57 -1.98 -8.88 6.98
N LEU A 58 -0.86 -8.31 7.43
CA LEU A 58 0.45 -8.46 6.82
C LEU A 58 1.02 -9.85 7.06
N LYS A 59 1.81 -10.32 6.09
CA LYS A 59 2.47 -11.63 6.14
C LYS A 59 3.98 -11.50 5.99
N PRO A 60 4.75 -12.49 6.44
CA PRO A 60 6.12 -12.66 5.96
C PRO A 60 6.15 -12.63 4.41
N ASP A 61 7.24 -12.10 3.87
CA ASP A 61 7.49 -11.88 2.43
C ASP A 61 6.68 -10.76 1.77
N ASP A 62 5.76 -10.12 2.49
CA ASP A 62 5.15 -8.88 2.00
C ASP A 62 6.19 -7.76 1.93
N TYR A 63 6.09 -6.92 0.90
CA TYR A 63 6.88 -5.70 0.76
C TYR A 63 6.06 -4.49 1.18
N ILE A 64 6.63 -3.64 2.03
CA ILE A 64 5.95 -2.45 2.56
C ILE A 64 6.74 -1.18 2.33
N LEU A 65 6.04 -0.06 2.19
CA LEU A 65 6.62 1.28 2.24
C LEU A 65 6.53 1.80 3.68
N MET A 66 7.69 1.91 4.34
CA MET A 66 7.75 2.35 5.75
C MET A 66 7.68 3.87 5.89
N ASN A 67 8.27 4.59 4.96
CA ASN A 67 8.30 6.05 4.93
C ASN A 67 7.65 6.54 3.64
N ARG A 68 7.48 7.86 3.51
CA ARG A 68 7.07 8.48 2.23
C ARG A 68 8.17 8.44 1.14
N ASN A 69 9.07 7.47 1.21
CA ASN A 69 10.16 7.29 0.26
C ASN A 69 9.93 6.00 -0.56
N ASP A 70 10.65 5.90 -1.66
CA ASP A 70 10.46 4.85 -2.67
C ASP A 70 11.11 3.51 -2.27
N GLN A 71 11.62 3.45 -1.04
CA GLN A 71 12.32 2.29 -0.50
C GLN A 71 11.31 1.39 0.19
N TYR A 72 10.92 0.35 -0.52
CA TYR A 72 10.20 -0.75 0.09
C TYR A 72 11.14 -1.70 0.80
N ARG A 73 10.61 -2.38 1.83
CA ARG A 73 11.33 -3.37 2.62
C ARG A 73 10.50 -4.63 2.72
N GLN A 74 11.16 -5.79 2.72
CA GLN A 74 10.50 -7.07 2.96
C GLN A 74 10.24 -7.27 4.46
N ILE A 75 9.09 -7.84 4.79
CA ILE A 75 8.78 -8.35 6.13
C ILE A 75 9.33 -9.77 6.26
N PHE A 76 10.16 -10.00 7.27
CA PHE A 76 10.68 -11.33 7.60
C PHE A 76 9.85 -12.08 8.63
N ALA A 77 9.20 -11.35 9.54
CA ALA A 77 8.34 -11.95 10.55
C ALA A 77 7.27 -10.97 11.04
N VAL A 78 6.15 -11.51 11.47
CA VAL A 78 5.03 -10.79 12.07
C VAL A 78 4.76 -11.41 13.44
N LYS A 79 4.69 -10.58 14.48
CA LYS A 79 4.38 -11.00 15.84
C LYS A 79 3.29 -10.12 16.42
N GLU A 80 2.22 -10.75 16.90
CA GLU A 80 1.18 -10.05 17.63
C GLU A 80 1.63 -9.73 19.06
N LEU A 81 1.35 -8.51 19.48
CA LEU A 81 1.46 -8.00 20.85
C LEU A 81 0.06 -7.49 21.25
N ASP A 82 -0.14 -7.14 22.51
CA ASP A 82 -1.47 -6.77 23.03
C ASP A 82 -2.17 -5.69 22.19
N ASP A 83 -1.60 -4.49 22.11
CA ASP A 83 -2.15 -3.34 21.37
C ASP A 83 -1.50 -3.11 20.00
N LYS A 84 -0.46 -3.91 19.67
CA LYS A 84 0.44 -3.67 18.54
C LYS A 84 0.73 -4.93 17.75
N ILE A 85 1.21 -4.74 16.54
CA ILE A 85 1.89 -5.76 15.75
C ILE A 85 3.36 -5.36 15.63
N GLN A 86 4.26 -6.29 15.89
CA GLN A 86 5.69 -6.14 15.62
C GLN A 86 6.02 -6.81 14.29
N LEU A 87 6.58 -6.05 13.36
CA LEU A 87 7.14 -6.52 12.10
C LEU A 87 8.66 -6.58 12.23
N ASN A 88 9.30 -7.67 11.85
CA ASN A 88 10.73 -7.69 11.58
C ASN A 88 10.93 -7.36 10.11
N VAL A 89 11.63 -6.27 9.82
CA VAL A 89 11.71 -5.65 8.51
C VAL A 89 13.16 -5.57 8.04
N GLU A 90 13.39 -5.91 6.77
CA GLU A 90 14.70 -5.87 6.13
C GLU A 90 15.41 -4.54 6.38
N LYS A 91 16.66 -4.59 6.86
CA LYS A 91 17.54 -3.42 7.10
C LYS A 91 16.97 -2.36 8.07
N TYR A 92 15.85 -2.65 8.74
CA TYR A 92 15.23 -1.77 9.73
C TYR A 92 15.21 -2.41 11.12
N GLY A 93 15.14 -3.75 11.20
CA GLY A 93 15.00 -4.46 12.47
C GLY A 93 13.54 -4.59 12.85
N SER A 94 13.18 -4.30 14.11
CA SER A 94 11.81 -4.46 14.59
C SER A 94 11.01 -3.15 14.54
N TRP A 95 9.89 -3.15 13.83
CA TRP A 95 8.94 -2.05 13.76
C TRP A 95 7.64 -2.41 14.48
N ARG A 96 7.27 -1.64 15.51
CA ARG A 96 6.04 -1.83 16.29
C ARG A 96 4.97 -0.85 15.83
N ILE A 97 3.82 -1.36 15.42
CA ILE A 97 2.74 -0.57 14.82
C ILE A 97 1.43 -0.84 15.56
N PRO A 98 0.64 0.18 15.94
CA PRO A 98 -0.71 -0.01 16.48
C PRO A 98 -1.60 -0.82 15.54
N LYS A 99 -2.43 -1.72 16.08
CA LYS A 99 -3.30 -2.61 15.27
C LYS A 99 -4.27 -1.88 14.34
N ASN A 100 -4.59 -0.62 14.63
CA ASN A 100 -5.53 0.22 13.88
C ASN A 100 -4.86 1.20 12.90
N MET A 101 -3.53 1.13 12.72
CA MET A 101 -2.80 2.02 11.84
C MET A 101 -2.50 1.34 10.49
N TYR A 102 -3.00 1.92 9.40
CA TYR A 102 -2.75 1.38 8.06
C TYR A 102 -1.29 1.49 7.63
N VAL A 103 -0.82 0.46 6.94
CA VAL A 103 0.50 0.36 6.30
C VAL A 103 0.31 0.25 4.79
N LEU A 104 1.23 0.83 4.01
CA LEU A 104 1.27 0.66 2.56
C LEU A 104 1.99 -0.64 2.20
N LYS A 105 1.24 -1.61 1.68
CA LYS A 105 1.75 -2.87 1.13
C LYS A 105 1.84 -2.75 -0.38
N LEU A 106 3.01 -3.07 -0.94
CA LEU A 106 3.20 -3.19 -2.39
C LEU A 106 2.45 -4.41 -2.92
N ILE A 107 1.85 -4.21 -4.09
CA ILE A 107 1.17 -5.27 -4.84
C ILE A 107 1.71 -5.41 -6.27
N GLY A 108 2.71 -4.60 -6.65
CA GLY A 108 3.43 -4.68 -7.92
C GLY A 108 3.71 -3.31 -8.55
N GLY A 109 4.13 -3.33 -9.81
CA GLY A 109 4.18 -2.12 -10.65
C GLY A 109 2.77 -1.67 -11.04
N TRP A 110 2.60 -0.38 -11.28
CA TRP A 110 1.32 0.12 -11.79
C TRP A 110 1.17 -0.23 -13.27
N TYR A 111 0.34 -1.23 -13.57
CA TYR A 111 0.00 -1.62 -14.95
C TYR A 111 -1.50 -1.44 -15.19
N ILE A 112 -1.97 -0.19 -15.25
CA ILE A 112 -3.22 0.06 -15.96
C ILE A 112 -2.87 0.15 -17.44
N LYS A 113 -3.13 -0.92 -18.19
CA LYS A 113 -3.23 -0.80 -19.65
C LYS A 113 -4.27 0.30 -19.91
N LYS A 114 -3.83 1.45 -20.44
CA LYS A 114 -4.75 2.43 -21.00
C LYS A 114 -5.64 1.67 -21.99
N ALA A 115 -6.93 1.54 -21.67
CA ALA A 115 -7.90 1.14 -22.66
C ALA A 115 -7.87 2.24 -23.74
N GLY A 116 -7.21 1.99 -24.87
CA GLY A 116 -7.26 2.89 -26.03
C GLY A 116 -5.94 3.31 -26.71
N GLY A 117 -4.80 2.65 -26.46
CA GLY A 117 -3.63 2.83 -27.33
C GLY A 117 -3.67 1.87 -28.50
N LYS A 118 -4.22 2.28 -29.65
CA LYS A 118 -4.03 1.55 -30.91
C LYS A 118 -2.53 1.54 -31.25
N LEU A 119 -2.02 0.36 -31.61
CA LEU A 119 -0.74 0.19 -32.32
C LEU A 119 -0.77 0.95 -33.64
#